data_AF-A0AA38TPE8-F1
#
_entry.id   AF-A0AA38TPE8-F1
#
_cell.length_a   1.000
_cell.length_b   1.000
_cell.length_c   1.000
_cell.angle_alpha   90.00
_cell.angle_beta   90.00
_cell.angle_gamma   90.00
#
_symmetry.space_group_name_H-M   'P 1'
#
loop_
_entity.id
_entity.type
_entity.pdbx_description
1 polymer ?
#
loop_
_entity_poly.entity_id
_entity_poly.type
_entity_poly.pdbx_seq_one_letter_code
_entity_poly.pdbx_strand_id
1 'polypeptide(L)'
;MFKPMKGAAESTLFQFLSLSNSNHPLYPTIHCISQVEVYALKTGIWREVVFPDNLLCNCTNLYWSQVFFNGFVHWIASYRTPGPSHNSIMTFDTSTELFGEIMLPDDLVKEHPATMMISVVGESFAVTYYSNLINGEEMDSSTYKTWVMKEYNNPTSWTLIYNMHHPDVDMGKPLQTRGI
;
A
#
# COMPACT_ATOMS: atom_id res chain seq x y z
N MET A 1 14.77 -5.56 11.20
CA MET A 1 14.01 -6.35 12.20
C MET A 1 12.62 -5.74 12.29
N PHE A 2 11.61 -6.38 11.71
CA PHE A 2 10.25 -5.82 11.63
C PHE A 2 9.47 -6.13 12.92
N LYS A 3 8.60 -5.19 13.32
CA LYS A 3 7.74 -5.32 14.50
C LYS A 3 6.49 -6.15 14.16
N PRO A 4 5.99 -7.00 15.07
CA PRO A 4 4.73 -7.70 14.90
C PRO A 4 3.54 -6.75 14.68
N MET A 5 2.66 -7.09 13.73
CA MET A 5 1.35 -6.45 13.59
C MET A 5 0.46 -6.90 14.75
N LYS A 6 0.02 -5.96 15.61
CA LYS A 6 -0.90 -6.26 16.72
C LYS A 6 -2.30 -6.50 16.18
N GLY A 7 -2.95 -7.59 16.59
CA GLY A 7 -4.37 -7.87 16.30
C GLY A 7 -4.64 -9.06 15.40
N ALA A 8 -3.61 -9.68 14.79
CA ALA A 8 -3.79 -10.96 14.10
C ALA A 8 -4.32 -12.01 15.09
N ALA A 9 -5.44 -12.65 14.75
CA ALA A 9 -6.03 -13.71 15.54
C ALA A 9 -4.95 -14.75 15.85
N GLU A 10 -4.64 -14.91 17.14
CA GLU A 10 -3.59 -15.79 17.65
C GLU A 10 -2.30 -15.81 16.82
N SER A 11 -1.58 -14.68 16.82
CA SER A 11 -0.13 -14.67 16.67
C SER A 11 0.39 -15.39 15.40
N THR A 12 0.16 -14.82 14.23
CA THR A 12 0.88 -15.22 13.01
C THR A 12 1.62 -14.00 12.48
N LEU A 13 2.93 -14.14 12.27
CA LEU A 13 3.72 -13.12 11.57
C LEU A 13 3.72 -13.49 10.09
N PHE A 14 3.37 -12.51 9.26
CA PHE A 14 3.40 -12.67 7.82
C PHE A 14 4.62 -11.92 7.29
N GLN A 15 5.43 -12.60 6.48
CA GLN A 15 6.47 -11.95 5.70
C GLN A 15 6.39 -12.49 4.28
N PHE A 16 6.03 -11.61 3.35
CA PHE A 16 6.13 -11.92 1.94
C PHE A 16 7.61 -11.83 1.54
N LEU A 17 8.23 -12.95 1.23
CA LEU A 17 9.53 -12.99 0.59
C LEU A 17 9.32 -13.10 -0.92
N SER A 18 9.30 -11.95 -1.59
CA SER A 18 9.29 -11.93 -3.05
C SER A 18 10.69 -12.23 -3.58
N LEU A 19 10.97 -13.50 -3.90
CA LEU A 19 12.21 -13.92 -4.55
C LEU A 19 12.04 -13.91 -6.07
N SER A 20 11.96 -12.72 -6.68
CA SER A 20 11.97 -12.59 -8.14
C SER A 20 13.33 -12.10 -8.63
N ASN A 21 13.97 -12.93 -9.47
CA ASN A 21 15.21 -12.63 -10.21
C ASN A 21 15.05 -11.63 -11.38
N SER A 22 13.90 -10.96 -11.50
CA SER A 22 13.67 -9.99 -12.57
C SER A 22 13.84 -8.56 -12.06
N ASN A 23 15.09 -8.07 -12.09
CA ASN A 23 15.39 -6.65 -11.95
C ASN A 23 14.73 -5.89 -13.10
N HIS A 24 13.72 -5.06 -12.83
CA HIS A 24 13.26 -4.11 -13.84
C HIS A 24 14.36 -3.04 -14.02
N PRO A 25 14.84 -2.75 -15.24
CA PRO A 25 15.99 -1.88 -15.46
C PRO A 25 15.78 -0.44 -14.94
N LEU A 26 14.53 0.01 -14.79
CA LEU A 26 14.20 1.31 -14.18
C LEU A 26 13.89 1.26 -12.68
N TYR A 27 13.54 0.09 -12.13
CA TYR A 27 13.07 -0.06 -10.74
C TYR A 27 13.54 -1.41 -10.16
N PRO A 28 14.80 -1.51 -9.69
CA PRO A 28 15.40 -2.77 -9.26
C PRO A 28 14.78 -3.41 -8.01
N THR A 29 13.79 -2.74 -7.38
CA THR A 29 13.16 -3.18 -6.12
C THR A 29 11.70 -3.63 -6.27
N ILE A 30 11.13 -3.56 -7.48
CA ILE A 30 9.81 -4.14 -7.76
C ILE A 30 10.01 -5.63 -8.03
N HIS A 31 9.46 -6.48 -7.17
CA HIS A 31 9.60 -7.91 -7.29
C HIS A 31 8.24 -8.57 -7.60
N CYS A 32 8.24 -9.54 -8.51
CA CYS A 32 7.11 -10.45 -8.68
C CYS A 32 7.05 -11.40 -7.49
N ILE A 33 5.88 -11.53 -6.88
CA ILE A 33 5.56 -12.57 -5.93
C ILE A 33 5.67 -13.90 -6.68
N SER A 34 6.75 -14.62 -6.39
CA SER A 34 7.04 -15.98 -6.87
C SER A 34 6.85 -17.01 -5.76
N GLN A 35 6.97 -16.58 -4.50
CA GLN A 35 6.85 -17.41 -3.32
C GLN A 35 6.24 -16.57 -2.19
N VAL A 36 5.37 -17.19 -1.40
CA VAL A 36 4.83 -16.58 -0.17
C VAL A 36 5.08 -17.54 0.98
N GLU A 37 5.57 -17.02 2.10
CA GLU A 37 5.80 -17.80 3.29
C GLU A 37 5.05 -17.18 4.48
N VAL A 38 4.59 -18.05 5.38
CA VAL A 38 3.90 -17.67 6.60
C VAL A 38 4.69 -18.20 7.78
N TYR A 39 4.91 -17.35 8.78
CA TYR A 39 5.53 -17.74 10.03
C TYR A 39 4.47 -18.00 11.09
N ALA A 40 4.26 -19.28 11.39
CA ALA A 40 3.34 -19.69 12.44
C ALA A 40 4.02 -19.50 13.82
N LEU A 41 3.56 -18.53 14.65
CA LEU A 41 4.24 -18.28 15.94
C LEU A 41 4.11 -19.46 16.91
N LYS A 42 3.04 -20.25 16.79
CA LYS A 42 2.83 -21.44 17.63
C LYS A 42 3.92 -22.50 17.44
N THR A 43 4.37 -22.69 16.20
CA THR A 43 5.38 -23.71 15.86
C THR A 43 6.77 -23.10 15.70
N GLY A 44 6.86 -21.80 15.46
CA GLY A 44 8.11 -21.09 15.18
C GLY A 44 8.71 -21.44 13.83
N ILE A 45 7.90 -21.92 12.88
CA ILE A 45 8.35 -22.46 11.58
C ILE A 45 7.77 -21.62 10.44
N TRP A 46 8.62 -21.34 9.44
CA TRP A 46 8.22 -20.83 8.14
C TRP A 46 7.64 -21.97 7.29
N ARG A 47 6.50 -21.71 6.67
CA ARG A 47 5.90 -22.63 5.71
C ARG A 47 5.50 -21.87 4.46
N GLU A 48 5.65 -22.51 3.32
CA GLU A 48 5.24 -21.98 2.04
C GLU A 48 3.72 -22.02 1.88
N VAL A 49 3.18 -20.99 1.23
CA VAL A 49 1.78 -20.92 0.78
C VAL A 49 1.78 -20.71 -0.73
N VAL A 50 0.95 -21.46 -1.42
CA VAL A 50 0.82 -21.38 -2.87
C VAL A 50 0.14 -20.07 -3.24
N PHE A 51 0.82 -19.25 -4.04
CA PHE A 51 0.21 -18.06 -4.64
C PHE A 51 -0.63 -18.48 -5.86
N PRO A 52 -1.91 -18.06 -5.97
CA PRO A 52 -2.77 -18.49 -7.06
C PRO A 52 -2.31 -17.96 -8.43
N ASP A 53 -2.19 -18.84 -9.43
CA ASP A 53 -1.78 -18.48 -10.80
C ASP A 53 -2.77 -17.53 -11.50
N ASN A 54 -4.03 -17.52 -11.08
CA ASN A 54 -5.07 -16.68 -11.65
C ASN A 54 -5.03 -15.22 -11.15
N LEU A 55 -4.23 -14.91 -10.13
CA LEU A 55 -4.05 -13.55 -9.64
C LEU A 55 -2.96 -12.86 -10.47
N LEU A 56 -3.40 -12.09 -11.46
CA LEU A 56 -2.52 -11.35 -12.38
C LEU A 56 -1.74 -10.21 -11.69
N CYS A 57 -2.24 -9.76 -10.54
CA CYS A 57 -1.64 -8.72 -9.73
C CYS A 57 -0.64 -9.34 -8.75
N ASN A 58 0.64 -9.40 -9.11
CA ASN A 58 1.63 -10.09 -8.30
C ASN A 58 2.92 -9.29 -8.09
N CYS A 59 2.99 -8.01 -8.47
CA CYS A 59 4.16 -7.19 -8.17
C CYS A 59 3.97 -6.40 -6.89
N THR A 60 4.92 -6.54 -5.97
CA THR A 60 4.95 -5.78 -4.72
C THR A 60 6.38 -5.33 -4.41
N ASN A 61 6.51 -4.36 -3.51
CA ASN A 61 7.79 -3.90 -2.98
C ASN A 61 7.79 -4.05 -1.46
N LEU A 62 8.91 -4.53 -0.90
CA LEU A 62 9.06 -4.71 0.54
C LEU A 62 8.93 -3.41 1.34
N TYR A 63 9.11 -2.26 0.70
CA TYR A 63 8.95 -0.94 1.30
C TYR A 63 7.53 -0.37 1.20
N TRP A 64 6.63 -1.02 0.46
CA TRP A 64 5.24 -0.57 0.39
C TRP A 64 4.49 -0.92 1.67
N SER A 65 3.53 -0.07 2.01
CA SER A 65 2.73 -0.20 3.21
C SER A 65 1.91 -1.49 3.22
N GLN A 66 1.81 -2.10 4.39
CA GLN A 66 0.92 -3.22 4.65
C GLN A 66 0.06 -2.91 5.87
N VAL A 67 -1.18 -3.39 5.88
CA VAL A 67 -2.07 -3.22 7.04
C VAL A 67 -2.85 -4.48 7.33
N PHE A 68 -2.99 -4.78 8.62
CA PHE A 68 -3.90 -5.81 9.10
C PHE A 68 -5.25 -5.18 9.46
N PHE A 69 -6.33 -5.65 8.84
CA PHE A 69 -7.68 -5.14 9.03
C PHE A 69 -8.71 -6.26 8.82
N ASN A 70 -9.73 -6.36 9.66
CA ASN A 70 -10.80 -7.37 9.55
C ASN A 70 -10.36 -8.84 9.36
N GLY A 71 -9.18 -9.24 9.87
CA GLY A 71 -8.67 -10.61 9.70
C GLY A 71 -7.81 -10.82 8.47
N PHE A 72 -7.58 -9.79 7.66
CA PHE A 72 -6.81 -9.86 6.42
C PHE A 72 -5.57 -8.97 6.49
N VAL A 73 -4.49 -9.42 5.87
CA VAL A 73 -3.34 -8.57 5.54
C VAL A 73 -3.57 -7.97 4.16
N HIS A 74 -3.31 -6.67 4.02
CA HIS A 74 -3.54 -5.93 2.78
C HIS A 74 -2.28 -5.21 2.33
N TRP A 75 -2.06 -5.15 1.02
CA TRP A 75 -0.98 -4.38 0.41
C TRP A 75 -1.36 -3.94 -1.01
N ILE A 76 -0.71 -2.88 -1.50
CA ILE A 76 -0.85 -2.48 -2.90
C ILE A 76 -0.08 -3.48 -3.75
N ALA A 77 -0.71 -3.96 -4.82
CA ALA A 77 -0.07 -4.76 -5.83
C ALA A 77 -0.28 -4.13 -7.21
N SER A 78 0.67 -4.37 -8.11
CA SER A 78 0.62 -3.94 -9.51
C SER A 78 0.59 -5.15 -10.45
N TYR A 79 -0.11 -5.00 -11.56
CA TYR A 79 -0.14 -5.97 -12.65
C TYR A 79 1.13 -5.85 -13.51
N ARG A 80 1.65 -6.99 -14.00
CA ARG A 80 2.67 -7.00 -15.05
C ARG A 80 2.02 -6.99 -16.42
N THR A 81 1.75 -5.81 -16.96
CA THR A 81 1.25 -5.66 -18.33
C THR A 81 2.17 -4.77 -19.16
N PRO A 82 2.31 -5.01 -20.48
CA PRO A 82 3.02 -4.09 -21.40
C PRO A 82 2.36 -2.71 -21.55
N GLY A 83 1.17 -2.52 -20.97
CA GLY A 83 0.42 -1.26 -20.94
C GLY A 83 0.50 -0.55 -19.58
N PRO A 84 -0.30 0.51 -19.35
CA PRO A 84 -0.31 1.22 -18.08
C PRO A 84 -0.55 0.25 -16.92
N SER A 85 0.20 0.41 -15.84
CA SER A 85 0.01 -0.37 -14.62
C SER A 85 -1.43 -0.24 -14.17
N HIS A 86 -2.07 -1.38 -13.97
CA HIS A 86 -3.30 -1.45 -13.19
C HIS A 86 -2.88 -1.83 -11.77
N ASN A 87 -3.38 -1.11 -10.78
CA ASN A 87 -3.12 -1.38 -9.38
C ASN A 87 -4.40 -1.87 -8.70
N SER A 88 -4.20 -2.69 -7.69
CA SER A 88 -5.26 -3.12 -6.79
C SER A 88 -4.72 -3.35 -5.38
N ILE A 89 -5.63 -3.64 -4.46
CA ILE A 89 -5.27 -4.06 -3.12
C ILE A 89 -5.35 -5.58 -3.10
N MET A 90 -4.21 -6.21 -2.86
CA MET A 90 -4.18 -7.64 -2.58
C MET A 90 -4.53 -7.87 -1.11
N THR A 91 -5.24 -8.97 -0.86
CA THR A 91 -5.67 -9.40 0.47
C THR A 91 -5.19 -10.82 0.73
N PHE A 92 -4.87 -11.10 1.98
CA PHE A 92 -4.57 -12.43 2.46
C PHE A 92 -5.37 -12.69 3.73
N ASP A 93 -6.29 -13.64 3.67
CA ASP A 93 -7.08 -14.07 4.82
C ASP A 93 -6.19 -14.85 5.78
N THR A 94 -6.03 -14.36 7.01
CA THR A 94 -5.15 -15.02 7.99
C THR A 94 -5.74 -16.30 8.58
N SER A 95 -7.03 -16.55 8.39
CA SER A 95 -7.74 -17.73 8.89
C SER A 95 -7.84 -18.84 7.85
N THR A 96 -8.15 -18.50 6.60
CA THR A 96 -8.27 -19.47 5.49
C THR A 96 -7.02 -19.57 4.64
N GLU A 97 -6.09 -18.63 4.80
CA GLU A 97 -4.83 -18.52 4.04
C GLU A 97 -5.04 -18.37 2.53
N LEU A 98 -6.20 -17.81 2.16
CA LEU A 98 -6.56 -17.54 0.78
C LEU A 98 -6.23 -16.10 0.41
N PHE A 99 -5.76 -15.93 -0.82
CA PHE A 99 -5.55 -14.63 -1.42
C PHE A 99 -6.84 -14.14 -2.09
N GLY A 100 -7.02 -12.83 -2.09
CA GLY A 100 -8.11 -12.17 -2.78
C GLY A 100 -7.71 -10.77 -3.21
N GLU A 101 -8.59 -10.09 -3.94
CA GLU A 101 -8.31 -8.79 -4.53
C GLU A 101 -9.46 -7.82 -4.28
N ILE A 102 -9.11 -6.58 -3.98
CA ILE A 102 -10.02 -5.46 -3.80
C ILE A 102 -9.63 -4.35 -4.78
N MET A 103 -10.62 -3.82 -5.49
CA MET A 103 -10.41 -2.71 -6.42
C MET A 103 -10.10 -1.41 -5.65
N LEU A 104 -9.10 -0.67 -6.14
CA LEU A 104 -8.80 0.69 -5.70
C LEU A 104 -9.87 1.68 -6.17
N PRO A 105 -9.93 2.90 -5.60
CA PRO A 105 -10.61 4.02 -6.23
C PRO A 105 -10.10 4.22 -7.67
N ASP A 106 -11.00 4.55 -8.61
CA ASP A 106 -10.67 4.69 -10.04
C ASP A 106 -9.50 5.66 -10.29
N ASP A 107 -9.45 6.76 -9.52
CA ASP A 107 -8.39 7.77 -9.55
C ASP A 107 -6.99 7.21 -9.28
N LEU A 108 -6.88 6.05 -8.63
CA LEU A 108 -5.63 5.46 -8.15
C LEU A 108 -5.18 4.24 -8.95
N VAL A 109 -6.07 3.66 -9.77
CA VAL A 109 -5.81 2.41 -10.49
C VAL A 109 -4.58 2.52 -11.40
N LYS A 110 -4.31 3.72 -11.96
CA LYS A 110 -3.22 3.95 -12.91
C LYS A 110 -2.02 4.71 -12.33
N GLU A 111 -2.09 5.07 -11.06
CA GLU A 111 -1.02 5.82 -10.40
C GLU A 111 0.21 4.93 -10.15
N HIS A 112 1.35 5.52 -9.79
CA HIS A 112 2.50 4.70 -9.42
C HIS A 112 2.28 4.06 -8.03
N PRO A 113 2.43 2.74 -7.82
CA PRO A 113 2.16 2.11 -6.52
C PRO A 113 2.86 2.74 -5.32
N ALA A 114 4.09 3.23 -5.52
CA ALA A 114 4.86 3.87 -4.46
C ALA A 114 4.28 5.21 -3.98
N THR A 115 3.37 5.86 -4.74
CA THR A 115 2.69 7.09 -4.31
C THR A 115 1.50 6.81 -3.40
N MET A 116 1.24 5.55 -3.07
CA MET A 116 0.10 5.13 -2.26
C MET A 116 0.54 4.49 -0.94
N MET A 117 -0.24 4.76 0.09
CA MET A 117 -0.10 4.16 1.41
C MET A 117 -1.46 3.63 1.88
N ILE A 118 -1.51 2.35 2.25
CA ILE A 118 -2.66 1.75 2.91
C ILE A 118 -2.56 1.99 4.41
N SER A 119 -3.69 2.35 5.01
CA SER A 119 -3.80 2.63 6.45
C SER A 119 -5.21 2.33 6.96
N VAL A 120 -5.40 2.49 8.27
CA VAL A 120 -6.74 2.53 8.89
C VAL A 120 -6.95 3.96 9.41
N VAL A 121 -8.08 4.57 9.03
CA VAL A 121 -8.48 5.90 9.51
C VAL A 121 -9.77 5.74 10.33
N GLY A 122 -9.67 5.95 11.64
CA GLY A 122 -10.73 5.58 12.57
C GLY A 122 -10.95 4.07 12.57
N GLU A 123 -12.13 3.63 12.11
CA GLU A 123 -12.50 2.22 11.97
C GLU A 123 -12.62 1.78 10.50
N SER A 124 -12.24 2.65 9.56
CA SER A 124 -12.37 2.38 8.12
C SER A 124 -11.02 2.10 7.47
N PHE A 125 -11.05 1.17 6.52
CA PHE A 125 -9.91 0.89 5.65
C PHE A 125 -9.66 2.09 4.72
N ALA A 126 -8.41 2.50 4.56
CA ALA A 126 -8.06 3.73 3.87
C ALA A 126 -6.87 3.59 2.93
N VAL A 127 -6.88 4.36 1.84
CA VAL A 127 -5.74 4.56 0.95
C VAL A 127 -5.44 6.04 0.87
N THR A 128 -4.20 6.41 1.13
CA THR A 128 -3.70 7.76 0.98
C THR A 128 -2.75 7.82 -0.20
N TYR A 129 -3.03 8.71 -1.13
CA TYR A 129 -2.17 9.07 -2.24
C TYR A 129 -1.36 10.31 -1.90
N TYR A 130 -0.11 10.35 -2.35
CA TYR A 130 0.73 11.53 -2.31
C TYR A 130 1.41 11.75 -3.67
N SER A 131 1.26 12.92 -4.27
CA SER A 131 2.04 13.31 -5.45
C SER A 131 3.02 14.40 -5.10
N ASN A 132 4.30 14.14 -5.39
CA ASN A 132 5.32 15.17 -5.46
C ASN A 132 5.59 15.43 -6.95
N LEU A 133 5.12 16.55 -7.47
CA LEU A 133 5.46 16.96 -8.83
C LEU A 133 6.87 17.57 -8.77
N ILE A 134 7.91 16.78 -9.02
CA ILE A 134 9.27 17.31 -9.15
C ILE A 134 9.46 17.70 -10.62
N ASN A 135 9.14 18.94 -10.95
CA ASN A 135 9.33 19.50 -12.30
C ASN A 135 10.57 20.40 -12.33
N GLY A 136 11.77 19.84 -12.17
CA GLY A 136 13.03 20.57 -12.36
C GLY A 136 13.27 21.71 -11.35
N GLU A 137 14.23 21.50 -10.44
CA GLU A 137 14.75 22.45 -9.43
C GLU A 137 13.75 23.10 -8.44
N GLU A 138 12.44 23.08 -8.68
CA GLU A 138 11.40 23.55 -7.75
C GLU A 138 10.39 22.43 -7.41
N MET A 139 10.00 22.33 -6.13
CA MET A 139 9.13 21.29 -5.61
C MET A 139 7.68 21.74 -5.76
N ASP A 140 7.11 21.55 -6.95
CA ASP A 140 5.72 21.91 -7.23
C ASP A 140 4.78 21.21 -6.23
N SER A 141 3.80 21.97 -5.73
CA SER A 141 2.89 21.67 -4.62
C SER A 141 2.62 20.17 -4.34
N SER A 142 2.83 19.75 -3.09
CA SER A 142 2.48 18.38 -2.69
C SER A 142 0.97 18.24 -2.54
N THR A 143 0.39 17.24 -3.20
CA THR A 143 -1.03 16.90 -3.03
C THR A 143 -1.15 15.59 -2.26
N TYR A 144 -2.01 15.61 -1.24
CA TYR A 144 -2.36 14.45 -0.43
C TYR A 144 -3.86 14.21 -0.51
N LYS A 145 -4.26 13.02 -0.95
CA LYS A 145 -5.66 12.61 -1.02
C LYS A 145 -5.86 11.33 -0.23
N THR A 146 -6.90 11.26 0.59
CA THR A 146 -7.22 10.06 1.37
C THR A 146 -8.63 9.61 1.09
N TRP A 147 -8.77 8.37 0.61
CA TRP A 147 -10.03 7.68 0.43
C TRP A 147 -10.22 6.69 1.57
N VAL A 148 -11.46 6.57 2.03
CA VAL A 148 -11.90 5.53 2.97
C VAL A 148 -12.96 4.66 2.33
N MET A 149 -12.88 3.35 2.58
CA MET A 149 -13.89 2.39 2.19
C MET A 149 -14.93 2.33 3.30
N LYS A 150 -16.13 2.86 3.04
CA LYS A 150 -17.20 2.95 4.05
C LYS A 150 -17.75 1.58 4.41
N GLU A 151 -17.83 0.68 3.43
CA GLU A 151 -18.25 -0.70 3.60
C GLU A 151 -17.11 -1.60 3.15
N TYR A 152 -16.51 -2.33 4.10
CA TYR A 152 -15.36 -3.17 3.81
C TYR A 152 -15.67 -4.20 2.72
N ASN A 153 -14.72 -4.40 1.80
CA ASN A 153 -14.84 -5.23 0.60
C ASN A 153 -15.93 -4.78 -0.39
N ASN A 154 -16.38 -3.53 -0.33
CA ASN A 154 -17.25 -2.92 -1.33
C ASN A 154 -16.53 -1.76 -2.05
N PRO A 155 -15.97 -1.98 -3.25
CA PRO A 155 -15.26 -0.93 -3.99
C PRO A 155 -16.11 0.29 -4.35
N THR A 156 -17.44 0.15 -4.45
CA THR A 156 -18.30 1.31 -4.75
C THR A 156 -18.46 2.24 -3.54
N SER A 157 -18.01 1.81 -2.35
CA SER A 157 -18.11 2.57 -1.10
C SER A 157 -16.91 3.47 -0.82
N TRP A 158 -15.92 3.52 -1.73
CA TRP A 158 -14.80 4.44 -1.63
C TRP A 158 -15.27 5.89 -1.59
N THR A 159 -14.85 6.63 -0.58
CA THR A 159 -15.18 8.05 -0.39
C THR A 159 -13.92 8.84 -0.11
N LEU A 160 -13.67 9.89 -0.89
CA LEU A 160 -12.60 10.86 -0.62
C LEU A 160 -12.98 11.70 0.61
N ILE A 161 -12.16 11.66 1.67
CA ILE A 161 -12.43 12.40 2.92
C ILE A 161 -11.44 13.53 3.18
N TYR A 162 -10.24 13.44 2.59
CA TYR A 162 -9.25 14.52 2.65
C TYR A 162 -8.68 14.77 1.26
N ASN A 163 -8.62 16.03 0.88
CA ASN A 163 -7.91 16.51 -0.30
C ASN A 163 -7.13 17.76 0.12
N MET A 164 -5.85 17.57 0.44
CA MET A 164 -4.97 18.62 0.90
C MET A 164 -3.98 18.97 -0.21
N HIS A 165 -3.90 20.25 -0.51
CA HIS A 165 -2.87 20.81 -1.37
C HIS A 165 -1.94 21.62 -0.47
N HIS A 166 -0.68 21.23 -0.38
CA HIS A 166 0.34 22.00 0.30
C HIS A 166 1.03 22.90 -0.73
N PRO A 167 0.83 24.24 -0.67
CA PRO A 167 1.58 25.15 -1.53
C PRO A 167 3.04 25.21 -1.06
N ASP A 168 3.95 25.46 -2.00
CA ASP A 168 5.41 25.48 -1.81
C ASP A 168 5.91 26.61 -0.85
N VAL A 169 5.02 27.50 -0.38
CA VAL A 169 5.41 28.69 0.40
C VAL A 169 4.42 29.03 1.52
N ASP A 170 4.53 28.36 2.66
CA ASP A 170 4.26 29.01 3.95
C ASP A 170 5.30 28.57 5.00
N MET A 171 6.57 28.86 4.71
CA MET A 171 7.51 29.12 5.81
C MET A 171 7.05 30.43 6.43
N GLY A 172 6.22 30.31 7.48
CA GLY A 172 5.52 31.41 8.13
C GLY A 172 6.34 32.69 8.16
N LYS A 173 5.75 33.78 7.67
CA LYS A 173 6.38 35.11 7.73
C LYS A 173 6.87 35.33 9.17
N PRO A 174 8.16 35.62 9.40
CA PRO A 174 8.62 35.96 10.73
C PRO A 174 7.80 37.16 11.21
N LEU A 175 7.26 37.04 12.43
CA LEU A 175 6.58 38.15 13.08
C LEU A 175 7.54 39.34 13.07
N GLN A 176 7.23 40.36 12.28
CA GLN A 176 7.93 41.64 12.39
C GLN A 176 7.61 42.20 13.76
N THR A 177 8.51 41.96 14.72
CA THR A 177 8.53 42.72 15.96
C THR A 177 8.91 44.15 15.59
N ARG A 178 7.94 45.07 15.67
CA ARG A 178 8.24 46.50 15.68
C ARG A 178 9.14 46.75 16.89
N GLY A 179 10.37 47.17 16.64
CA GLY A 179 11.28 47.64 17.67
C GLY A 179 10.64 48.79 18.45
N ILE A 180 10.85 48.75 19.76
CA ILE A 180 10.58 49.86 20.69
C ILE A 180 11.72 50.87 20.54
#